data_AF-A0A956FV24-F1
#
_entry.id   AF-A0A956FV24-F1
#
_cell.length_a   1.000
_cell.length_b   1.000
_cell.length_c   1.000
_cell.angle_alpha   90.00
_cell.angle_beta   90.00
_cell.angle_gamma   90.00
#
_symmetry.space_group_name_H-M   'P 1'
#
loop_
_entity.id
_entity.type
_entity.pdbx_description
1 polymer ?
#
loop_
_entity_poly.entity_id
_entity_poly.type
_entity_poly.pdbx_seq_one_letter_code
_entity_poly.pdbx_strand_id
1 'polypeptide(L)'
;PAVADFDLDGQAEIVVVSIGTVRLQDAAGIVLWDVTNPAGIGGPPTIADYDGDGLPEIGVAGSAGYVVFDTDGSILWQNPTQDASSAITGSSVYDFEGDGIADVVYADEINLYVYSGVDGAVKLKYEPHDSGTLIEYPIVVDVDGDDQVEIVVGHNNLIGSSYGLTVLGDMNESWRPGRKMWNQHAYNITNINDDGTVWHDPDPNNWELYNNFRSGDLSPPDGLKAPDLVMLAPESCLNECSGADQVTIWVQLGNAGAVALTAGVTIEVYGTSMGVESLVQEVPVDIVLEPGEYADAISIDVNTAGLEALRVVAVPNEAECIVDPANEIVLEAPFCTIPG
;
A
#
# COMPACT_ATOMS: atom_id res chain seq x y z
N PRO A 1 -2.28 -2.82 -24.27
CA PRO A 1 -0.82 -2.74 -24.14
C PRO A 1 -0.48 -1.86 -22.94
N ALA A 2 0.75 -1.98 -22.44
CA ALA A 2 1.35 -1.14 -21.41
C ALA A 2 2.84 -0.95 -21.73
N VAL A 3 3.47 0.07 -21.13
CA VAL A 3 4.84 0.48 -21.45
C VAL A 3 5.60 0.73 -20.15
N ALA A 4 6.78 0.14 -20.03
CA ALA A 4 7.72 0.28 -18.92
C ALA A 4 9.14 -0.07 -19.40
N ASP A 5 10.15 0.27 -18.61
CA ASP A 5 11.56 -0.10 -18.81
C ASP A 5 11.81 -1.41 -18.06
N PHE A 6 11.81 -2.54 -18.78
CA PHE A 6 11.86 -3.88 -18.18
C PHE A 6 13.28 -4.36 -17.90
N ASP A 7 14.30 -3.76 -18.52
CA ASP A 7 15.70 -4.12 -18.31
C ASP A 7 16.55 -3.01 -17.68
N LEU A 8 15.90 -1.92 -17.27
CA LEU A 8 16.47 -0.74 -16.61
C LEU A 8 17.56 -0.07 -17.45
N ASP A 9 17.44 -0.10 -18.78
CA ASP A 9 18.39 0.51 -19.71
C ASP A 9 18.07 1.99 -20.06
N GLY A 10 16.94 2.50 -19.55
CA GLY A 10 16.41 3.84 -19.80
C GLY A 10 15.53 3.94 -21.04
N GLN A 11 15.32 2.84 -21.77
CA GLN A 11 14.37 2.73 -22.87
C GLN A 11 13.16 1.90 -22.42
N ALA A 12 12.06 2.00 -23.16
CA ALA A 12 10.85 1.28 -22.80
C ALA A 12 10.53 0.15 -23.76
N GLU A 13 10.10 -0.96 -23.17
CA GLU A 13 9.48 -2.07 -23.84
C GLU A 13 7.95 -1.94 -23.76
N ILE A 14 7.29 -2.70 -24.62
CA ILE A 14 5.85 -2.67 -24.79
C ILE A 14 5.31 -4.07 -24.53
N VAL A 15 4.46 -4.18 -23.50
CA VAL A 15 3.68 -5.38 -23.25
C VAL A 15 2.43 -5.36 -24.12
N VAL A 16 2.20 -6.44 -24.86
CA VAL A 16 1.00 -6.63 -25.66
C VAL A 16 0.31 -7.94 -25.28
N VAL A 17 -0.91 -7.82 -24.79
CA VAL A 17 -1.82 -8.94 -24.57
C VAL A 17 -2.71 -9.11 -25.79
N SER A 18 -2.76 -10.31 -26.36
CA SER A 18 -3.59 -10.60 -27.53
C SER A 18 -3.94 -12.08 -27.61
N ILE A 19 -5.25 -12.39 -27.59
CA ILE A 19 -5.81 -13.73 -27.86
C ILE A 19 -5.04 -14.84 -27.12
N GLY A 20 -4.90 -14.68 -25.81
CA GLY A 20 -4.27 -15.68 -24.94
C GLY A 20 -2.76 -15.71 -24.98
N THR A 21 -2.14 -14.66 -25.50
CA THR A 21 -0.69 -14.48 -25.50
C THR A 21 -0.33 -13.18 -24.79
N VAL A 22 0.71 -13.22 -23.97
CA VAL A 22 1.41 -12.05 -23.43
C VAL A 22 2.77 -12.00 -24.12
N ARG A 23 3.10 -10.87 -24.75
CA ARG A 23 4.41 -10.68 -25.37
C ARG A 23 5.05 -9.39 -24.89
N LEU A 24 6.37 -9.43 -24.73
CA LEU A 24 7.21 -8.26 -24.55
C LEU A 24 7.97 -7.97 -25.84
N GLN A 25 8.05 -6.71 -26.21
CA GLN A 25 8.75 -6.26 -27.40
C GLN A 25 9.40 -4.90 -27.18
N ASP A 26 10.54 -4.66 -27.81
CA ASP A 26 11.21 -3.36 -27.75
C ASP A 26 10.42 -2.26 -28.52
N ALA A 27 10.89 -1.02 -28.42
CA ALA A 27 10.32 0.13 -29.14
C ALA A 27 10.38 0.01 -30.68
N ALA A 28 11.24 -0.86 -31.22
CA ALA A 28 11.32 -1.17 -32.65
C ALA A 28 10.35 -2.30 -33.08
N GLY A 29 9.67 -2.94 -32.12
CA GLY A 29 8.75 -4.06 -32.33
C GLY A 29 9.43 -5.43 -32.42
N ILE A 30 10.70 -5.55 -32.02
CA ILE A 30 11.37 -6.84 -31.87
C ILE A 30 10.81 -7.53 -30.64
N VAL A 31 10.27 -8.74 -30.82
CA VAL A 31 9.78 -9.56 -29.72
C VAL A 31 10.96 -10.07 -28.91
N LEU A 32 10.98 -9.75 -27.62
CA LEU A 32 11.96 -10.24 -26.66
C LEU A 32 11.59 -11.64 -26.17
N TRP A 33 10.31 -11.81 -25.79
CA TRP A 33 9.71 -13.10 -25.47
C TRP A 33 8.18 -13.08 -25.71
N ASP A 34 7.59 -14.26 -25.85
CA ASP A 34 6.14 -14.47 -25.90
C ASP A 34 5.72 -15.73 -25.12
N VAL A 35 4.67 -15.61 -24.31
CA VAL A 35 4.15 -16.70 -23.48
C VAL A 35 2.63 -16.81 -23.60
N THR A 36 2.13 -18.03 -23.37
CA THR A 36 0.68 -18.27 -23.31
C THR A 36 0.12 -17.78 -21.99
N ASN A 37 -0.96 -17.01 -22.02
CA ASN A 37 -1.73 -16.69 -20.81
C ASN A 37 -2.55 -17.91 -20.39
N PRO A 38 -2.26 -18.56 -19.24
CA PRO A 38 -3.02 -19.72 -18.78
C PRO A 38 -4.46 -19.37 -18.40
N ALA A 39 -4.77 -18.10 -18.15
CA ALA A 39 -6.13 -17.64 -17.85
C ALA A 39 -7.02 -17.41 -19.10
N GLY A 40 -6.49 -17.55 -20.31
CA GLY A 40 -7.26 -17.34 -21.55
C GLY A 40 -6.98 -15.99 -22.20
N ILE A 41 -7.96 -15.38 -22.87
CA ILE A 41 -7.76 -14.30 -23.87
C ILE A 41 -6.91 -13.13 -23.34
N GLY A 42 -7.25 -12.59 -22.18
CA GLY A 42 -6.45 -11.55 -21.54
C GLY A 42 -6.92 -10.14 -21.89
N GLY A 43 -7.12 -9.31 -20.87
CA GLY A 43 -7.42 -7.90 -21.01
C GLY A 43 -6.20 -6.98 -21.05
N PRO A 44 -6.39 -5.66 -20.88
CA PRO A 44 -5.31 -4.69 -20.77
C PRO A 44 -4.36 -5.02 -19.61
N PRO A 45 -3.03 -5.11 -19.83
CA PRO A 45 -2.08 -5.41 -18.77
C PRO A 45 -1.86 -4.21 -17.83
N THR A 46 -1.56 -4.52 -16.57
CA THR A 46 -0.93 -3.62 -15.58
C THR A 46 0.58 -3.86 -15.55
N ILE A 47 1.33 -2.84 -15.13
CA ILE A 47 2.75 -2.95 -14.85
C ILE A 47 3.06 -2.30 -13.50
N ALA A 48 3.76 -3.01 -12.63
CA ALA A 48 4.32 -2.54 -11.35
C ALA A 48 5.33 -3.56 -10.82
N ASP A 49 6.11 -3.17 -9.81
CA ASP A 49 6.92 -4.10 -9.00
C ASP A 49 5.97 -4.90 -8.08
N TYR A 50 5.82 -6.19 -8.35
CA TYR A 50 4.91 -7.08 -7.61
C TYR A 50 5.64 -7.93 -6.56
N ASP A 51 6.98 -8.05 -6.60
CA ASP A 51 7.73 -8.91 -5.68
C ASP A 51 8.86 -8.20 -4.89
N GLY A 52 9.02 -6.89 -5.12
CA GLY A 52 9.91 -6.00 -4.40
C GLY A 52 11.37 -6.06 -4.87
N ASP A 53 11.65 -6.64 -6.05
CA ASP A 53 13.02 -6.76 -6.58
C ASP A 53 13.51 -5.53 -7.36
N GLY A 54 12.63 -4.57 -7.61
CA GLY A 54 12.89 -3.32 -8.32
C GLY A 54 12.72 -3.41 -9.85
N LEU A 55 12.33 -4.56 -10.39
CA LEU A 55 11.93 -4.71 -11.80
C LEU A 55 10.41 -4.60 -11.95
N PRO A 56 9.91 -4.29 -13.16
CA PRO A 56 8.48 -4.25 -13.42
C PRO A 56 7.93 -5.60 -13.90
N GLU A 57 6.87 -6.07 -13.26
CA GLU A 57 6.14 -7.28 -13.63
C GLU A 57 4.81 -6.97 -14.29
N ILE A 58 4.13 -8.01 -14.80
CA ILE A 58 2.97 -7.88 -15.69
C ILE A 58 1.75 -8.59 -15.11
N GLY A 59 0.72 -7.82 -14.79
CA GLY A 59 -0.58 -8.35 -14.36
C GLY A 59 -1.59 -8.43 -15.51
N VAL A 60 -2.25 -9.59 -15.66
CA VAL A 60 -3.25 -9.83 -16.72
C VAL A 60 -4.44 -10.61 -16.20
N ALA A 61 -5.64 -10.03 -16.28
CA ALA A 61 -6.89 -10.74 -16.09
C ALA A 61 -7.31 -11.51 -17.36
N GLY A 62 -7.86 -12.71 -17.20
CA GLY A 62 -8.45 -13.50 -18.28
C GLY A 62 -9.65 -14.33 -17.82
N SER A 63 -10.23 -15.11 -18.73
CA SER A 63 -11.47 -15.88 -18.48
C SER A 63 -11.45 -16.81 -17.27
N ALA A 64 -10.29 -17.40 -16.97
CA ALA A 64 -10.15 -18.45 -15.96
C ALA A 64 -9.34 -18.01 -14.74
N GLY A 65 -8.88 -16.75 -14.71
CA GLY A 65 -8.07 -16.24 -13.62
C GLY A 65 -7.38 -14.91 -13.87
N TYR A 66 -6.74 -14.42 -12.82
CA TYR A 66 -5.75 -13.35 -12.86
C TYR A 66 -4.35 -13.94 -12.77
N VAL A 67 -3.42 -13.48 -13.60
CA VAL A 67 -2.05 -14.00 -13.66
C VAL A 67 -1.06 -12.84 -13.54
N VAL A 68 -0.03 -13.01 -12.72
CA VAL A 68 1.14 -12.14 -12.72
C VAL A 68 2.32 -12.87 -13.34
N PHE A 69 2.97 -12.21 -14.29
CA PHE A 69 4.19 -12.67 -14.93
C PHE A 69 5.38 -11.84 -14.46
N ASP A 70 6.49 -12.52 -14.22
CA ASP A 70 7.81 -11.94 -14.01
C ASP A 70 8.27 -11.19 -15.28
N THR A 71 9.27 -10.33 -15.16
CA THR A 71 9.98 -9.62 -16.24
C THR A 71 10.43 -10.57 -17.36
N ASP A 72 10.79 -11.83 -17.04
CA ASP A 72 11.22 -12.84 -18.00
C ASP A 72 10.07 -13.63 -18.67
N GLY A 73 8.82 -13.32 -18.30
CA GLY A 73 7.61 -13.97 -18.79
C GLY A 73 7.26 -15.28 -18.06
N SER A 74 8.01 -15.68 -17.03
CA SER A 74 7.59 -16.75 -16.13
C SER A 74 6.42 -16.30 -15.26
N ILE A 75 5.68 -17.25 -14.66
CA ILE A 75 4.51 -16.93 -13.82
C ILE A 75 4.97 -16.85 -12.37
N LEU A 76 4.73 -15.72 -11.71
CA LEU A 76 4.89 -15.58 -10.27
C LEU A 76 3.74 -16.29 -9.54
N TRP A 77 2.50 -15.90 -9.85
CA TRP A 77 1.30 -16.52 -9.29
C TRP A 77 0.07 -16.37 -10.19
N GLN A 78 -0.97 -17.13 -9.85
CA GLN A 78 -2.28 -17.08 -10.50
C GLN A 78 -3.42 -17.32 -9.50
N ASN A 79 -4.50 -16.54 -9.65
CA ASN A 79 -5.76 -16.76 -8.92
C ASN A 79 -6.91 -17.12 -9.86
N PRO A 80 -7.79 -18.07 -9.48
CA PRO A 80 -9.01 -18.33 -10.22
C PRO A 80 -10.01 -17.18 -10.05
N THR A 81 -10.68 -16.81 -11.14
CA THR A 81 -11.69 -15.73 -11.18
C THR A 81 -12.88 -16.16 -12.04
N GLN A 82 -13.99 -15.41 -11.98
CA GLN A 82 -15.13 -15.62 -12.86
C GLN A 82 -15.24 -14.46 -13.87
N ASP A 83 -14.71 -14.66 -15.08
CA ASP A 83 -14.81 -13.68 -16.18
C ASP A 83 -14.99 -14.37 -17.55
N ALA A 84 -15.88 -15.37 -17.60
CA ALA A 84 -16.14 -16.09 -18.85
C ALA A 84 -17.04 -15.28 -19.80
N SER A 85 -17.74 -14.27 -19.29
CA SER A 85 -18.62 -13.40 -20.07
C SER A 85 -17.85 -12.52 -21.07
N SER A 86 -16.65 -12.03 -20.74
CA SER A 86 -15.83 -11.21 -21.64
C SER A 86 -14.42 -11.76 -21.89
N ALA A 87 -13.75 -12.24 -20.83
CA ALA A 87 -12.35 -12.68 -20.83
C ALA A 87 -11.30 -11.61 -21.15
N ILE A 88 -11.67 -10.32 -21.11
CA ILE A 88 -10.82 -9.19 -21.52
C ILE A 88 -10.86 -8.00 -20.55
N THR A 89 -11.29 -8.21 -19.31
CA THR A 89 -11.35 -7.19 -18.25
C THR A 89 -9.96 -6.68 -17.90
N GLY A 90 -9.85 -5.43 -17.45
CA GLY A 90 -8.59 -4.88 -16.95
C GLY A 90 -8.45 -5.00 -15.43
N SER A 91 -7.34 -4.49 -14.93
CA SER A 91 -7.09 -4.22 -13.51
C SER A 91 -6.38 -2.88 -13.34
N SER A 92 -6.27 -2.42 -12.10
CA SER A 92 -5.31 -1.40 -11.69
C SER A 92 -4.39 -1.97 -10.62
N VAL A 93 -3.34 -1.21 -10.29
CA VAL A 93 -2.40 -1.53 -9.23
C VAL A 93 -2.12 -0.33 -8.36
N TYR A 94 -1.79 -0.59 -7.10
CA TYR A 94 -1.43 0.42 -6.12
C TYR A 94 -0.73 -0.21 -4.94
N ASP A 95 0.30 0.44 -4.39
CA ASP A 95 0.91 0.06 -3.12
C ASP A 95 0.12 0.71 -1.98
N PHE A 96 -0.83 -0.03 -1.40
CA PHE A 96 -1.72 0.52 -0.36
C PHE A 96 -1.00 0.74 0.97
N GLU A 97 0.00 -0.07 1.29
CA GLU A 97 0.71 -0.07 2.57
C GLU A 97 2.03 0.71 2.54
N GLY A 98 2.58 1.00 1.36
CA GLY A 98 3.84 1.70 1.21
C GLY A 98 5.07 0.81 1.40
N ASP A 99 4.95 -0.50 1.18
CA ASP A 99 6.06 -1.46 1.34
C ASP A 99 6.93 -1.59 0.07
N GLY A 100 6.58 -0.86 -0.99
CA GLY A 100 7.23 -0.90 -2.29
C GLY A 100 6.75 -2.05 -3.18
N ILE A 101 5.72 -2.79 -2.75
CA ILE A 101 5.13 -3.90 -3.49
C ILE A 101 3.70 -3.56 -3.87
N ALA A 102 3.43 -3.49 -5.16
CA ALA A 102 2.10 -3.12 -5.61
C ALA A 102 1.08 -4.25 -5.40
N ASP A 103 -0.10 -3.90 -4.93
CA ASP A 103 -1.26 -4.79 -4.94
C ASP A 103 -2.04 -4.69 -6.24
N VAL A 104 -2.75 -5.77 -6.56
CA VAL A 104 -3.67 -5.84 -7.70
C VAL A 104 -5.08 -5.51 -7.27
N VAL A 105 -5.71 -4.52 -7.89
CA VAL A 105 -7.15 -4.26 -7.78
C VAL A 105 -7.88 -4.77 -9.02
N TYR A 106 -8.71 -5.79 -8.83
CA TYR A 106 -9.39 -6.50 -9.91
C TYR A 106 -10.86 -6.75 -9.58
N ALA A 107 -11.74 -6.53 -10.55
CA ALA A 107 -13.16 -6.87 -10.44
C ALA A 107 -13.53 -7.89 -11.53
N ASP A 108 -14.06 -9.04 -11.11
CA ASP A 108 -14.56 -10.07 -12.02
C ASP A 108 -16.05 -9.86 -12.31
N GLU A 109 -16.80 -10.89 -12.69
CA GLU A 109 -18.24 -10.78 -12.89
C GLU A 109 -19.00 -10.43 -11.60
N ILE A 110 -18.56 -10.94 -10.45
CA ILE A 110 -19.37 -11.02 -9.22
C ILE A 110 -18.70 -10.47 -7.96
N ASN A 111 -17.39 -10.24 -7.98
CA ASN A 111 -16.61 -9.75 -6.84
C ASN A 111 -15.57 -8.73 -7.29
N LEU A 112 -15.21 -7.84 -6.36
CA LEU A 112 -13.96 -7.09 -6.41
C LEU A 112 -12.96 -7.71 -5.43
N TYR A 113 -11.69 -7.71 -5.82
CA TYR A 113 -10.57 -8.23 -5.06
C TYR A 113 -9.44 -7.20 -4.99
N VAL A 114 -8.74 -7.20 -3.87
CA VAL A 114 -7.35 -6.75 -3.79
C VAL A 114 -6.49 -7.99 -3.52
N TYR A 115 -5.56 -8.28 -4.42
CA TYR A 115 -4.59 -9.38 -4.26
C TYR A 115 -3.21 -8.82 -3.91
N SER A 116 -2.52 -9.48 -2.99
CA SER A 116 -1.10 -9.22 -2.73
C SER A 116 -0.28 -9.41 -4.00
N GLY A 117 0.61 -8.46 -4.28
CA GLY A 117 1.59 -8.57 -5.37
C GLY A 117 2.50 -9.78 -5.25
N VAL A 118 2.87 -10.17 -4.03
CA VAL A 118 3.90 -11.20 -3.78
C VAL A 118 3.41 -12.60 -4.13
N ASP A 119 2.21 -12.97 -3.70
CA ASP A 119 1.73 -14.36 -3.76
C ASP A 119 0.28 -14.51 -4.22
N GLY A 120 -0.39 -13.39 -4.54
CA GLY A 120 -1.79 -13.38 -4.92
C GLY A 120 -2.75 -13.63 -3.75
N ALA A 121 -2.31 -13.59 -2.49
CA ALA A 121 -3.22 -13.71 -1.36
C ALA A 121 -4.31 -12.63 -1.41
N VAL A 122 -5.56 -13.00 -1.11
CA VAL A 122 -6.67 -12.05 -1.07
C VAL A 122 -6.54 -11.17 0.17
N LYS A 123 -6.17 -9.89 -0.01
CA LYS A 123 -6.10 -8.87 1.04
C LYS A 123 -7.47 -8.25 1.31
N LEU A 124 -8.24 -8.00 0.25
CA LEU A 124 -9.61 -7.50 0.33
C LEU A 124 -10.52 -8.25 -0.63
N LYS A 125 -11.76 -8.50 -0.21
CA LYS A 125 -12.83 -8.98 -1.07
C LYS A 125 -14.10 -8.16 -0.82
N TYR A 126 -14.66 -7.58 -1.87
CA TYR A 126 -15.94 -6.88 -1.83
C TYR A 126 -17.01 -7.61 -2.65
N GLU A 127 -18.17 -7.81 -2.03
CA GLU A 127 -19.34 -8.45 -2.63
C GLU A 127 -20.64 -7.78 -2.14
N PRO A 128 -21.69 -7.66 -2.98
CA PRO A 128 -21.75 -8.11 -4.37
C PRO A 128 -21.18 -7.08 -5.36
N HIS A 129 -20.42 -7.55 -6.34
CA HIS A 129 -20.25 -6.86 -7.62
C HIS A 129 -21.12 -7.56 -8.67
N ASP A 130 -21.53 -6.81 -9.69
CA ASP A 130 -22.30 -7.36 -10.80
C ASP A 130 -21.79 -6.68 -12.06
N SER A 131 -21.17 -7.42 -12.97
CA SER A 131 -20.83 -6.94 -14.30
C SER A 131 -20.90 -8.08 -15.31
N GLY A 132 -21.44 -7.78 -16.49
CA GLY A 132 -21.20 -8.61 -17.67
C GLY A 132 -19.76 -8.64 -18.17
N THR A 133 -18.90 -7.82 -17.55
CA THR A 133 -17.50 -7.54 -17.87
C THR A 133 -17.25 -7.10 -19.32
N LEU A 134 -16.28 -6.23 -19.52
CA LEU A 134 -15.77 -5.83 -20.83
C LEU A 134 -14.28 -5.51 -20.69
N ILE A 135 -13.91 -4.24 -20.78
CA ILE A 135 -12.52 -3.75 -20.68
C ILE A 135 -12.38 -2.75 -19.53
N GLU A 136 -13.42 -2.60 -18.71
CA GLU A 136 -13.38 -1.80 -17.50
C GLU A 136 -12.40 -2.38 -16.50
N TYR A 137 -12.05 -1.57 -15.52
CA TYR A 137 -11.25 -1.97 -14.37
C TYR A 137 -11.51 -0.97 -13.24
N PRO A 138 -11.38 -1.37 -11.95
CA PRO A 138 -11.44 -0.44 -10.83
C PRO A 138 -10.31 0.57 -10.90
N ILE A 139 -10.54 1.81 -10.47
CA ILE A 139 -9.47 2.82 -10.36
C ILE A 139 -9.16 3.10 -8.89
N VAL A 140 -7.90 3.43 -8.60
CA VAL A 140 -7.44 3.83 -7.27
C VAL A 140 -7.08 5.31 -7.32
N VAL A 141 -7.81 6.13 -6.57
CA VAL A 141 -7.77 7.59 -6.66
C VAL A 141 -8.31 8.20 -5.37
N ASP A 142 -7.71 9.28 -4.90
CA ASP A 142 -8.26 10.09 -3.81
C ASP A 142 -9.48 10.88 -4.34
N VAL A 143 -10.68 10.45 -3.96
CA VAL A 143 -11.96 10.95 -4.49
C VAL A 143 -12.46 12.16 -3.71
N ASP A 144 -12.28 12.18 -2.39
CA ASP A 144 -12.88 13.18 -1.52
C ASP A 144 -11.90 14.23 -0.97
N GLY A 145 -10.60 14.03 -1.22
CA GLY A 145 -9.53 14.97 -0.98
C GLY A 145 -8.94 14.92 0.42
N ASP A 146 -9.12 13.81 1.14
CA ASP A 146 -8.61 13.59 2.50
C ASP A 146 -7.15 13.06 2.55
N ASP A 147 -6.49 12.96 1.39
CA ASP A 147 -5.15 12.40 1.23
C ASP A 147 -5.07 10.90 1.58
N GLN A 148 -6.20 10.18 1.45
CA GLN A 148 -6.29 8.73 1.32
C GLN A 148 -6.82 8.40 -0.07
N VAL A 149 -6.47 7.23 -0.60
CA VAL A 149 -7.07 6.75 -1.86
C VAL A 149 -8.34 5.98 -1.61
N GLU A 150 -9.25 5.98 -2.59
CA GLU A 150 -10.37 5.05 -2.65
C GLU A 150 -10.28 4.15 -3.88
N ILE A 151 -10.89 2.98 -3.77
CA ILE A 151 -11.17 2.11 -4.91
C ILE A 151 -12.54 2.48 -5.47
N VAL A 152 -12.57 2.94 -6.73
CA VAL A 152 -13.81 3.20 -7.46
C VAL A 152 -14.08 2.07 -8.46
N VAL A 153 -15.22 1.40 -8.32
CA VAL A 153 -15.62 0.27 -9.16
C VAL A 153 -16.98 0.50 -9.81
N GLY A 154 -17.09 0.14 -11.09
CA GLY A 154 -18.33 0.19 -11.86
C GLY A 154 -19.08 -1.13 -11.85
N HIS A 155 -20.41 -1.04 -11.78
CA HIS A 155 -21.34 -2.17 -11.79
C HIS A 155 -22.37 -2.02 -12.91
N ASN A 156 -22.86 -3.13 -13.44
CA ASN A 156 -24.02 -3.17 -14.31
C ASN A 156 -24.95 -4.34 -13.99
N ASN A 157 -26.21 -4.19 -14.41
CA ASN A 157 -27.26 -5.16 -14.13
C ASN A 157 -27.39 -6.25 -15.20
N LEU A 158 -26.31 -6.61 -15.91
CA LEU A 158 -26.39 -7.70 -16.91
C LEU A 158 -26.62 -9.05 -16.23
N ILE A 159 -25.95 -9.30 -15.09
CA ILE A 159 -25.98 -10.59 -14.40
C ILE A 159 -26.58 -10.54 -13.00
N GLY A 160 -26.90 -9.34 -12.50
CA GLY A 160 -27.49 -9.15 -11.18
C GLY A 160 -28.23 -7.82 -11.02
N SER A 161 -28.22 -7.27 -9.81
CA SER A 161 -29.02 -6.09 -9.44
C SER A 161 -28.24 -4.91 -8.91
N SER A 162 -26.93 -5.07 -8.66
CA SER A 162 -26.01 -3.97 -8.40
C SER A 162 -25.71 -3.23 -9.71
N TYR A 163 -25.81 -1.91 -9.71
CA TYR A 163 -25.48 -1.07 -10.86
C TYR A 163 -25.06 0.33 -10.39
N GLY A 164 -24.25 1.01 -11.19
CA GLY A 164 -23.72 2.33 -10.85
C GLY A 164 -22.24 2.26 -10.44
N LEU A 165 -21.83 3.16 -9.54
CA LEU A 165 -20.47 3.24 -9.04
C LEU A 165 -20.48 2.99 -7.52
N THR A 166 -19.50 2.24 -7.05
CA THR A 166 -19.18 2.10 -5.63
C THR A 166 -17.80 2.69 -5.40
N VAL A 167 -17.66 3.41 -4.28
CA VAL A 167 -16.39 3.96 -3.79
C VAL A 167 -16.11 3.29 -2.46
N LEU A 168 -14.95 2.65 -2.34
CA LEU A 168 -14.47 1.97 -1.13
C LEU A 168 -13.27 2.74 -0.60
N GLY A 169 -13.37 3.26 0.63
CA GLY A 169 -12.23 3.82 1.36
C GLY A 169 -11.88 2.93 2.56
N ASP A 170 -10.67 3.11 3.09
CA ASP A 170 -10.27 2.42 4.31
C ASP A 170 -10.94 3.04 5.53
N MET A 171 -11.46 2.19 6.43
CA MET A 171 -12.13 2.65 7.64
C MET A 171 -11.15 3.26 8.65
N ASN A 172 -9.88 2.87 8.60
CA ASN A 172 -8.86 3.27 9.55
C ASN A 172 -7.90 4.34 8.99
N GLU A 173 -8.17 4.86 7.78
CA GLU A 173 -7.32 5.85 7.11
C GLU A 173 -5.84 5.38 7.03
N SER A 174 -5.64 4.10 6.67
CA SER A 174 -4.31 3.46 6.55
C SER A 174 -3.81 3.33 5.10
N TRP A 175 -4.61 3.68 4.10
CA TRP A 175 -4.21 3.55 2.69
C TRP A 175 -3.38 4.75 2.23
N ARG A 176 -2.22 4.48 1.62
CA ARG A 176 -1.27 5.54 1.24
C ARG A 176 -1.90 6.65 0.38
N PRO A 177 -1.51 7.92 0.57
CA PRO A 177 -1.99 9.04 -0.23
C PRO A 177 -1.73 8.85 -1.72
N GLY A 178 -2.70 9.21 -2.55
CA GLY A 178 -2.58 9.11 -4.01
C GLY A 178 -3.12 10.33 -4.71
N ARG A 179 -3.03 10.33 -6.04
CA ARG A 179 -3.52 11.45 -6.85
C ARG A 179 -5.03 11.52 -6.81
N LYS A 180 -5.55 12.73 -6.99
CA LYS A 180 -6.98 13.02 -7.15
C LYS A 180 -7.43 12.90 -8.62
N MET A 181 -6.71 12.10 -9.43
CA MET A 181 -6.87 12.07 -10.88
C MET A 181 -6.65 10.70 -11.52
N TRP A 182 -7.58 10.33 -12.41
CA TRP A 182 -7.48 9.22 -13.35
C TRP A 182 -8.21 9.60 -14.65
N ASN A 183 -7.53 10.28 -15.58
CA ASN A 183 -8.21 10.99 -16.69
C ASN A 183 -8.52 10.11 -17.92
N GLN A 184 -7.94 8.90 -18.03
CA GLN A 184 -8.05 8.08 -19.22
C GLN A 184 -7.91 6.58 -18.97
N HIS A 185 -8.32 5.77 -19.94
CA HIS A 185 -8.24 4.30 -19.83
C HIS A 185 -6.80 3.77 -19.86
N ALA A 186 -5.91 4.30 -20.68
CA ALA A 186 -4.50 3.93 -20.68
C ALA A 186 -3.72 4.85 -19.73
N TYR A 187 -4.05 4.79 -18.44
CA TYR A 187 -3.51 5.71 -17.45
C TYR A 187 -2.04 5.43 -17.13
N ASN A 188 -1.27 6.51 -17.08
CA ASN A 188 0.03 6.60 -16.44
C ASN A 188 0.14 8.02 -15.85
N ILE A 189 1.02 8.19 -14.87
CA ILE A 189 1.05 9.38 -14.02
C ILE A 189 1.47 10.61 -14.82
N THR A 190 2.51 10.48 -15.65
CA THR A 190 3.14 11.62 -16.32
C THR A 190 2.37 12.18 -17.52
N ASN A 191 1.19 11.65 -17.89
CA ASN A 191 0.41 12.18 -19.01
C ASN A 191 -0.59 13.28 -18.61
N ILE A 192 -0.86 13.48 -17.33
CA ILE A 192 -1.78 14.52 -16.85
C ILE A 192 -1.26 15.20 -15.59
N ASN A 193 -1.42 16.52 -15.48
CA ASN A 193 -1.14 17.30 -14.27
C ASN A 193 -2.31 17.25 -13.28
N ASP A 194 -2.05 17.52 -11.99
CA ASP A 194 -3.10 17.60 -10.96
C ASP A 194 -4.09 18.76 -11.20
N ASP A 195 -3.69 19.78 -11.97
CA ASP A 195 -4.58 20.86 -12.40
C ASP A 195 -5.43 20.50 -13.64
N GLY A 196 -5.31 19.27 -14.14
CA GLY A 196 -6.03 18.75 -15.29
C GLY A 196 -5.48 19.19 -16.65
N THR A 197 -4.36 19.92 -16.68
CA THR A 197 -3.66 20.21 -17.93
C THR A 197 -2.88 18.98 -18.41
N VAL A 198 -2.92 18.72 -19.71
CA VAL A 198 -2.11 17.66 -20.32
C VAL A 198 -0.69 18.18 -20.47
N TRP A 199 0.27 17.38 -20.04
CA TRP A 199 1.70 17.62 -20.20
C TRP A 199 2.08 17.89 -21.67
N HIS A 200 3.06 18.77 -21.88
CA HIS A 200 3.54 19.21 -23.19
C HIS A 200 5.08 19.21 -23.20
N ASP A 201 5.64 18.31 -24.01
CA ASP A 201 7.05 18.12 -24.38
C ASP A 201 7.97 19.36 -24.19
N PRO A 202 9.13 19.24 -23.49
CA PRO A 202 9.72 18.00 -22.96
C PRO A 202 9.30 17.68 -21.53
N ASP A 203 8.64 16.53 -21.36
CA ASP A 203 8.23 15.99 -20.07
C ASP A 203 8.80 14.59 -19.86
N PRO A 204 9.07 14.19 -18.60
CA PRO A 204 9.71 12.93 -18.29
C PRO A 204 8.82 11.74 -18.64
N ASN A 205 9.44 10.69 -19.17
CA ASN A 205 8.70 9.48 -19.50
C ASN A 205 8.25 8.78 -18.22
N ASN A 206 7.05 8.18 -18.20
CA ASN A 206 6.56 7.50 -17.00
C ASN A 206 7.50 6.37 -16.54
N TRP A 207 8.12 5.67 -17.50
CA TRP A 207 9.06 4.59 -17.23
C TRP A 207 10.38 5.05 -16.59
N GLU A 208 10.74 6.33 -16.75
CA GLU A 208 11.94 6.90 -16.11
C GLU A 208 11.70 7.35 -14.65
N LEU A 209 10.43 7.57 -14.27
CA LEU A 209 10.07 8.09 -12.94
C LEU A 209 9.43 7.05 -12.04
N TYR A 210 8.38 6.39 -12.53
CA TYR A 210 7.53 5.51 -11.73
C TYR A 210 7.55 4.06 -12.21
N ASN A 211 8.01 3.82 -13.44
CA ASN A 211 8.10 2.51 -14.08
C ASN A 211 6.87 1.60 -13.97
N ASN A 212 5.68 2.21 -13.92
CA ASN A 212 4.41 1.52 -13.73
C ASN A 212 3.39 1.89 -14.84
N PHE A 213 2.28 1.15 -14.91
CA PHE A 213 1.21 1.42 -15.88
C PHE A 213 -0.15 0.95 -15.36
N ARG A 214 -1.19 1.79 -15.49
CA ARG A 214 -2.47 1.65 -14.75
C ARG A 214 -2.24 1.58 -13.23
N SER A 215 -1.27 2.35 -12.78
CA SER A 215 -0.97 2.59 -11.37
C SER A 215 -1.19 4.06 -11.06
N GLY A 216 -1.82 4.34 -9.92
CA GLY A 216 -1.89 5.67 -9.32
C GLY A 216 -0.75 5.95 -8.34
N ASP A 217 0.09 4.95 -8.08
CA ASP A 217 1.14 5.00 -7.06
C ASP A 217 2.28 5.93 -7.47
N LEU A 218 2.51 6.94 -6.63
CA LEU A 218 3.54 7.96 -6.79
C LEU A 218 4.88 7.54 -6.18
N SER A 219 4.91 6.41 -5.47
CA SER A 219 6.13 5.90 -4.88
C SER A 219 7.18 5.70 -5.98
N PRO A 220 8.42 6.15 -5.76
CA PRO A 220 9.51 5.77 -6.65
C PRO A 220 9.59 4.24 -6.72
N PRO A 221 10.11 3.66 -7.81
CA PRO A 221 10.53 2.27 -7.84
C PRO A 221 11.79 2.15 -6.96
N ASP A 222 11.61 2.19 -5.64
CA ASP A 222 12.67 1.97 -4.66
C ASP A 222 12.23 0.94 -3.62
N GLY A 223 12.03 -0.28 -4.12
CA GLY A 223 11.91 -1.49 -3.32
C GLY A 223 12.75 -1.40 -2.05
N LEU A 224 12.05 -1.47 -0.91
CA LEU A 224 12.55 -1.50 0.46
C LEU A 224 12.86 -0.17 1.19
N LYS A 225 12.36 1.00 0.76
CA LYS A 225 12.44 2.19 1.63
C LYS A 225 11.09 2.55 2.26
N ALA A 226 10.84 2.01 3.44
CA ALA A 226 9.77 2.45 4.34
C ALA A 226 10.35 3.27 5.51
N PRO A 227 9.52 4.04 6.24
CA PRO A 227 9.89 4.53 7.56
C PRO A 227 10.21 3.35 8.50
N ASP A 228 10.96 3.62 9.56
CA ASP A 228 11.29 2.65 10.62
C ASP A 228 11.24 3.43 11.94
N LEU A 229 10.10 3.38 12.63
CA LEU A 229 9.90 4.07 13.89
C LEU A 229 10.88 3.49 14.92
N VAL A 230 11.46 4.38 15.70
CA VAL A 230 12.27 4.01 16.86
C VAL A 230 11.76 4.79 18.06
N MET A 231 11.38 4.08 19.12
CA MET A 231 11.08 4.69 20.41
C MET A 231 12.29 4.62 21.35
N LEU A 232 12.83 5.78 21.71
CA LEU A 232 13.91 5.92 22.69
C LEU A 232 13.37 6.44 24.03
N ALA A 233 13.85 5.87 25.12
CA ALA A 233 13.71 6.46 26.45
C ALA A 233 15.02 6.28 27.23
N PRO A 234 15.93 7.28 27.23
CA PRO A 234 17.17 7.17 27.99
C PRO A 234 16.86 6.96 29.48
N GLU A 235 17.49 5.96 30.11
CA GLU A 235 17.20 5.54 31.51
C GLU A 235 17.21 6.69 32.53
N SER A 236 17.98 7.75 32.28
CA SER A 236 18.06 8.93 33.16
C SER A 236 16.84 9.85 33.11
N CYS A 237 15.95 9.68 32.13
CA CYS A 237 14.77 10.53 31.91
C CYS A 237 13.51 9.69 31.66
N LEU A 238 13.55 8.39 31.92
CA LEU A 238 12.47 7.48 31.55
C LEU A 238 11.15 7.85 32.23
N ASN A 239 11.18 8.14 33.53
CA ASN A 239 9.96 8.41 34.27
C ASN A 239 10.17 9.11 35.62
N GLU A 240 9.18 9.90 36.06
CA GLU A 240 9.16 10.60 37.34
C GLU A 240 7.78 10.49 38.01
N CYS A 241 7.75 10.50 39.34
CA CYS A 241 6.51 10.51 40.10
C CYS A 241 5.92 11.92 40.09
N SER A 242 4.77 12.11 39.43
CA SER A 242 3.98 13.35 39.48
C SER A 242 2.91 13.33 40.57
N GLY A 243 2.69 12.17 41.23
CA GLY A 243 1.78 11.99 42.35
C GLY A 243 1.92 10.63 43.05
N ALA A 244 1.04 10.33 44.01
CA ALA A 244 1.09 9.06 44.77
C ALA A 244 0.76 7.82 43.92
N ASP A 245 -0.06 7.99 42.89
CA ASP A 245 -0.47 6.97 41.91
C ASP A 245 -0.35 7.52 40.48
N GLN A 246 0.62 8.40 40.23
CA GLN A 246 0.86 8.97 38.91
C GLN A 246 2.35 8.94 38.58
N VAL A 247 2.62 8.47 37.36
CA VAL A 247 3.96 8.50 36.76
C VAL A 247 3.87 9.26 35.44
N THR A 248 4.81 10.15 35.21
CA THR A 248 5.04 10.76 33.90
C THR A 248 6.16 9.98 33.23
N ILE A 249 5.92 9.48 32.01
CA ILE A 249 6.88 8.75 31.20
C ILE A 249 7.30 9.65 30.04
N TRP A 250 8.60 9.70 29.72
CA TRP A 250 9.08 10.41 28.53
C TRP A 250 9.61 9.44 27.51
N VAL A 251 9.14 9.61 26.27
CA VAL A 251 9.61 8.87 25.11
C VAL A 251 10.00 9.84 24.01
N GLN A 252 10.94 9.44 23.18
CA GLN A 252 11.35 10.17 22.00
C GLN A 252 11.15 9.26 20.79
N LEU A 253 10.32 9.71 19.85
CA LEU A 253 10.08 8.99 18.61
C LEU A 253 11.11 9.44 17.58
N GLY A 254 11.64 8.52 16.80
CA GLY A 254 12.51 8.81 15.67
C GLY A 254 12.21 7.91 14.49
N ASN A 255 12.83 8.23 13.36
CA ASN A 255 12.71 7.44 12.15
C ASN A 255 14.11 6.98 11.72
N ALA A 256 14.41 5.70 11.91
CA ALA A 256 15.64 5.05 11.42
C ALA A 256 15.52 4.57 9.97
N GLY A 257 14.35 4.74 9.37
CA GLY A 257 14.00 4.25 8.04
C GLY A 257 14.57 5.14 6.95
N ALA A 258 14.29 4.75 5.71
CA ALA A 258 14.88 5.40 4.55
C ALA A 258 13.89 6.30 3.79
N VAL A 259 12.64 6.39 4.25
CA VAL A 259 11.60 7.35 3.85
C VAL A 259 11.02 8.03 5.09
N ALA A 260 10.47 9.24 4.91
CA ALA A 260 9.81 9.99 5.97
C ALA A 260 8.57 9.25 6.51
N LEU A 261 8.38 9.31 7.83
CA LEU A 261 7.14 8.92 8.47
C LEU A 261 6.19 10.12 8.40
N THR A 262 5.02 9.97 7.80
CA THR A 262 4.05 11.03 7.51
C THR A 262 2.66 10.78 8.08
N ALA A 263 2.27 9.52 8.33
CA ALA A 263 0.94 9.18 8.85
C ALA A 263 0.78 9.38 10.37
N GLY A 264 1.86 9.78 11.06
CA GLY A 264 1.90 9.91 12.51
C GLY A 264 2.03 8.56 13.23
N VAL A 265 1.91 8.62 14.56
CA VAL A 265 2.16 7.48 15.46
C VAL A 265 1.10 7.44 16.56
N THR A 266 0.67 6.25 16.95
CA THR A 266 -0.15 6.03 18.14
C THR A 266 0.72 5.40 19.24
N ILE A 267 0.79 6.05 20.40
CA ILE A 267 1.45 5.48 21.59
C ILE A 267 0.39 4.78 22.43
N GLU A 268 0.56 3.47 22.62
CA GLU A 268 -0.32 2.63 23.43
C GLU A 268 0.32 2.32 24.79
N VAL A 269 -0.43 2.53 25.86
CA VAL A 269 -0.01 2.21 27.22
C VAL A 269 -0.85 1.06 27.74
N TYR A 270 -0.20 -0.08 27.99
CA TYR A 270 -0.78 -1.25 28.61
C TYR A 270 -0.42 -1.29 30.09
N GLY A 271 -1.39 -1.65 30.93
CA GLY A 271 -1.21 -1.85 32.36
C GLY A 271 -1.51 -3.29 32.76
N THR A 272 -0.65 -3.88 33.58
CA THR A 272 -0.89 -5.19 34.18
C THR A 272 -1.49 -5.04 35.57
N SER A 273 -2.64 -5.65 35.81
CA SER A 273 -3.24 -5.76 37.15
C SER A 273 -3.70 -7.18 37.41
N MET A 274 -3.33 -7.74 38.58
CA MET A 274 -3.61 -9.13 38.92
C MET A 274 -3.10 -10.13 37.87
N GLY A 275 -1.95 -9.84 37.25
CA GLY A 275 -1.37 -10.64 36.17
C GLY A 275 -2.10 -10.60 34.82
N VAL A 276 -3.07 -9.69 34.62
CA VAL A 276 -3.75 -9.49 33.33
C VAL A 276 -3.35 -8.14 32.76
N GLU A 277 -2.85 -8.13 31.52
CA GLU A 277 -2.53 -6.92 30.78
C GLU A 277 -3.77 -6.41 30.02
N SER A 278 -3.98 -5.09 30.05
CA SER A 278 -5.03 -4.41 29.28
C SER A 278 -4.58 -3.02 28.87
N LEU A 279 -5.07 -2.55 27.73
CA LEU A 279 -4.87 -1.17 27.28
C LEU A 279 -5.48 -0.18 28.29
N VAL A 280 -4.66 0.76 28.75
CA VAL A 280 -5.00 1.80 29.74
C VAL A 280 -5.22 3.14 29.06
N GLN A 281 -4.41 3.45 28.04
CA GLN A 281 -4.42 4.75 27.37
C GLN A 281 -3.85 4.65 25.95
N GLU A 282 -4.41 5.43 25.04
CA GLU A 282 -3.87 5.69 23.70
C GLU A 282 -3.55 7.18 23.59
N VAL A 283 -2.42 7.50 22.96
CA VAL A 283 -1.97 8.87 22.71
C VAL A 283 -1.63 9.00 21.23
N PRO A 284 -2.54 9.53 20.39
CA PRO A 284 -2.22 9.83 19.00
C PRO A 284 -1.23 11.00 18.95
N VAL A 285 -0.20 10.85 18.12
CA VAL A 285 0.87 11.82 17.89
C VAL A 285 0.92 12.11 16.39
N ASP A 286 0.38 13.27 16.02
CA ASP A 286 0.47 13.80 14.66
C ASP A 286 1.86 14.42 14.46
N ILE A 287 2.76 13.65 13.86
CA ILE A 287 4.15 14.03 13.62
C ILE A 287 4.63 13.53 12.26
N VAL A 288 5.46 14.34 11.62
CA VAL A 288 6.25 13.96 10.46
C VAL A 288 7.71 13.84 10.88
N LEU A 289 8.36 12.72 10.55
CA LEU A 289 9.77 12.47 10.88
C LEU A 289 10.54 12.09 9.61
N GLU A 290 11.48 12.94 9.21
CA GLU A 290 12.39 12.64 8.11
C GLU A 290 13.38 11.50 8.46
N PRO A 291 14.00 10.82 7.48
CA PRO A 291 15.03 9.82 7.74
C PRO A 291 16.15 10.32 8.66
N GLY A 292 16.34 9.64 9.78
CA GLY A 292 17.31 9.98 10.82
C GLY A 292 16.87 11.10 11.78
N GLU A 293 15.66 11.61 11.66
CA GLU A 293 15.09 12.62 12.54
C GLU A 293 14.53 12.00 13.82
N TYR A 294 14.60 12.75 14.91
CA TYR A 294 13.96 12.43 16.19
C TYR A 294 13.14 13.63 16.65
N ALA A 295 11.92 13.35 17.09
CA ALA A 295 11.02 14.31 17.70
C ALA A 295 11.60 14.92 18.98
N ASP A 296 11.01 16.01 19.45
CA ASP A 296 11.15 16.39 20.86
C ASP A 296 10.50 15.32 21.77
N ALA A 297 10.94 15.27 23.03
CA ALA A 297 10.42 14.29 23.99
C ALA A 297 8.92 14.50 24.25
N ILE A 298 8.17 13.39 24.18
CA ILE A 298 6.74 13.32 24.42
C ILE A 298 6.52 12.80 25.84
N SER A 299 5.74 13.54 26.62
CA SER A 299 5.39 13.16 28.00
C SER A 299 4.02 12.49 28.06
N ILE A 300 3.94 11.35 28.75
CA ILE A 300 2.73 10.56 28.92
C ILE A 300 2.46 10.40 30.42
N ASP A 301 1.37 10.98 30.89
CA ASP A 301 0.94 10.86 32.29
C ASP A 301 0.03 9.65 32.48
N VAL A 302 0.48 8.69 33.29
CA VAL A 302 -0.24 7.42 33.52
C VAL A 302 -0.65 7.29 34.98
N ASN A 303 -1.91 6.89 35.20
CA ASN A 303 -2.40 6.52 36.52
C ASN A 303 -1.97 5.09 36.85
N THR A 304 -1.18 4.93 37.91
CA THR A 304 -0.57 3.65 38.31
C THR A 304 -1.36 2.90 39.38
N ALA A 305 -2.53 3.39 39.80
CA ALA A 305 -3.30 2.82 40.89
C ALA A 305 -3.67 1.35 40.62
N GLY A 306 -3.12 0.44 41.42
CA GLY A 306 -3.41 -1.00 41.31
C GLY A 306 -2.72 -1.71 40.14
N LEU A 307 -1.75 -1.06 39.48
CA LEU A 307 -0.93 -1.65 38.43
C LEU A 307 0.35 -2.28 39.02
N GLU A 308 0.72 -3.43 38.47
CA GLU A 308 1.94 -4.19 38.79
C GLU A 308 3.06 -3.87 37.79
N ALA A 309 2.70 -3.63 36.53
CA ALA A 309 3.60 -3.26 35.45
C ALA A 309 2.91 -2.34 34.44
N LEU A 310 3.70 -1.58 33.69
CA LEU A 310 3.30 -0.81 32.52
C LEU A 310 4.14 -1.26 31.32
N ARG A 311 3.51 -1.34 30.15
CA ARG A 311 4.19 -1.54 28.86
C ARG A 311 3.73 -0.44 27.92
N VAL A 312 4.66 0.36 27.44
CA VAL A 312 4.42 1.45 26.49
C VAL A 312 4.93 0.97 25.14
N VAL A 313 4.12 1.12 24.10
CA VAL A 313 4.43 0.73 22.73
C VAL A 313 4.16 1.92 21.82
N ALA A 314 5.05 2.19 20.88
CA ALA A 314 4.77 3.13 19.80
C ALA A 314 4.44 2.35 18.53
N VAL A 315 3.30 2.68 17.92
CA VAL A 315 2.78 2.01 16.71
C VAL A 315 2.65 3.08 15.63
N PRO A 316 3.41 3.03 14.53
CA PRO A 316 3.20 3.96 13.43
C PRO A 316 1.86 3.68 12.76
N ASN A 317 1.26 4.74 12.23
CA ASN A 317 -0.01 4.63 11.50
C ASN A 317 0.20 4.25 10.01
N GLU A 318 1.45 3.97 9.60
CA GLU A 318 1.83 3.43 8.29
C GLU A 318 2.82 2.26 8.48
N ALA A 319 3.01 1.45 7.45
CA ALA A 319 3.87 0.27 7.53
C ALA A 319 5.36 0.65 7.68
N GLU A 320 6.08 -0.16 8.46
CA GLU A 320 7.51 0.01 8.69
C GLU A 320 8.34 -0.95 7.86
N CYS A 321 9.59 -0.59 7.61
CA CYS A 321 10.56 -1.49 6.98
C CYS A 321 10.84 -2.74 7.83
N ILE A 322 10.86 -2.59 9.15
CA ILE A 322 11.10 -3.68 10.09
C ILE A 322 10.09 -3.58 11.23
N VAL A 323 9.19 -4.56 11.34
CA VAL A 323 8.36 -4.70 12.54
C VAL A 323 9.21 -5.30 13.65
N ASP A 324 9.76 -4.44 14.52
CA ASP A 324 10.61 -4.85 15.63
C ASP A 324 9.94 -4.66 17.02
N PRO A 325 10.35 -5.45 18.03
CA PRO A 325 9.90 -5.26 19.40
C PRO A 325 10.71 -4.17 20.15
N ALA A 326 11.63 -3.45 19.50
CA ALA A 326 12.42 -2.39 20.13
C ALA A 326 11.60 -1.11 20.37
N ASN A 327 10.43 -1.00 19.73
CA ASN A 327 9.43 0.04 19.97
C ASN A 327 8.57 -0.19 21.22
N GLU A 328 9.12 -0.83 22.26
CA GLU A 328 8.45 -1.00 23.54
C GLU A 328 9.34 -0.71 24.75
N ILE A 329 8.71 -0.23 25.83
CA ILE A 329 9.33 -0.04 27.13
C ILE A 329 8.46 -0.69 28.19
N VAL A 330 9.07 -1.48 29.08
CA VAL A 330 8.38 -2.10 30.22
C VAL A 330 8.89 -1.51 31.52
N LEU A 331 7.97 -1.08 32.37
CA LEU A 331 8.21 -0.58 33.72
C LEU A 331 7.53 -1.50 34.74
N GLU A 332 8.26 -1.91 35.78
CA GLU A 332 7.70 -2.67 36.90
C GLU A 332 7.56 -1.78 38.15
N ALA A 333 6.59 -2.09 39.01
CA ALA A 333 6.44 -1.41 40.28
C ALA A 333 7.65 -1.67 41.23
N PRO A 334 8.10 -0.70 42.05
CA PRO A 334 7.60 0.67 42.11
C PRO A 334 8.07 1.49 40.92
N PHE A 335 7.11 2.08 40.19
CA PHE A 335 7.37 2.73 38.91
C PHE A 335 8.40 3.84 39.03
N CYS A 336 8.37 4.62 40.11
CA CYS A 336 9.39 5.62 40.43
C CYS A 336 9.61 5.67 41.95
N THR A 337 10.72 6.25 42.38
CA THR A 337 10.98 6.53 43.80
C THR A 337 10.75 8.02 44.05
N ILE A 338 9.80 8.36 44.93
CA ILE A 338 9.56 9.76 45.32
C ILE A 338 10.85 10.27 45.98
N PRO A 339 11.44 11.40 45.54
CA PRO A 339 12.54 12.04 46.26
C PRO A 339 12.04 12.38 47.67
N GLY A 340 12.66 11.75 48.68
CA GLY A 340 12.32 11.95 50.09
C GLY A 340 12.58 13.37 50.59
#